data_AF-A0A496LPX7-F1
#
_entry.id   AF-A0A496LPX7-F1
#
_cell.length_a   1.000
_cell.length_b   1.000
_cell.length_c   1.000
_cell.angle_alpha   90.00
_cell.angle_beta   90.00
_cell.angle_gamma   90.00
#
_symmetry.space_group_name_H-M   'P 1'
#
loop_
_entity.id
_entity.type
_entity.pdbx_description
1 polymer ?
#
loop_
_entity_poly.entity_id
_entity_poly.type
_entity_poly.pdbx_seq_one_letter_code
_entity_poly.pdbx_strand_id
1 'polypeptide(L)'
;MNRRLLGLLLATSFLFANNSAFIQEVYEQAQILDTKFNIDRKIILAYIKTESDFNPYTILLKTKDTAKIKLAFNKLNIKCKARDPYVAIYPIDGVEAEFVYDVIQNNYDFLEVQDYDFGIMQLNTRTIKGYGIDEKELYLDYKKNMLVGADIIRGCYTMLKNKTNISNILECYNRGVNIAHLEKSPRTYLAKFLKNYKNIK
;
A
#
# COMPACT_ATOMS: atom_id res chain seq x y z
N MET A 1 -0.10 30.10 12.71
CA MET A 1 0.66 30.10 11.44
C MET A 1 1.70 29.00 11.49
N ASN A 2 1.48 27.87 10.78
CA ASN A 2 2.57 27.04 10.28
C ASN A 2 2.04 26.14 9.14
N ARG A 3 2.04 26.74 7.95
CA ARG A 3 1.79 26.10 6.65
C ARG A 3 3.03 25.28 6.28
N ARG A 4 3.10 23.97 6.53
CA ARG A 4 4.00 23.02 5.82
C ARG A 4 3.46 21.59 5.89
N LEU A 5 2.41 21.30 5.11
CA LEU A 5 1.99 19.92 4.80
C LEU A 5 1.51 19.76 3.34
N LEU A 6 1.75 20.79 2.52
CA LEU A 6 1.58 20.74 1.07
C LEU A 6 2.96 20.82 0.42
N GLY A 7 3.25 19.86 -0.45
CA GLY A 7 4.41 19.89 -1.33
C GLY A 7 5.38 18.74 -1.06
N LEU A 8 5.05 17.55 -1.56
CA LEU A 8 5.95 16.70 -2.37
C LEU A 8 5.25 15.34 -2.61
N LEU A 9 4.29 15.35 -3.52
CA LEU A 9 3.83 14.16 -4.26
C LEU A 9 3.37 14.57 -5.67
N LEU A 10 3.95 15.64 -6.21
CA LEU A 10 3.90 15.94 -7.64
C LEU A 10 5.07 15.19 -8.31
N ALA A 11 4.72 14.43 -9.35
CA ALA A 11 5.58 13.66 -10.25
C ALA A 11 6.15 12.33 -9.73
N THR A 12 5.29 11.32 -9.57
CA THR A 12 5.65 9.92 -9.86
C THR A 12 4.67 9.25 -10.83
N SER A 13 4.19 9.99 -11.82
CA SER A 13 3.94 9.34 -13.11
C SER A 13 5.29 8.94 -13.71
N PHE A 14 5.37 7.79 -14.40
CA PHE A 14 6.34 7.45 -15.47
C PHE A 14 7.18 6.17 -15.36
N LEU A 15 7.02 5.29 -14.36
CA LEU A 15 7.67 3.96 -14.49
C LEU A 15 6.70 2.77 -14.52
N PHE A 16 5.54 2.82 -13.86
CA PHE A 16 4.52 1.76 -13.99
C PHE A 16 3.24 2.20 -14.72
N ALA A 17 2.98 3.50 -14.80
CA ALA A 17 1.88 4.04 -15.61
C ALA A 17 2.09 3.88 -17.14
N ASN A 18 3.29 3.45 -17.58
CA ASN A 18 3.63 3.24 -19.00
C ASN A 18 3.59 1.76 -19.42
N ASN A 19 3.39 0.81 -18.50
CA ASN A 19 3.14 -0.59 -18.88
C ASN A 19 1.62 -0.82 -18.92
N SER A 20 1.00 -0.45 -20.04
CA SER A 20 -0.44 -0.60 -20.26
C SER A 20 -0.92 -2.03 -20.06
N ALA A 21 -0.09 -3.03 -20.37
CA ALA A 21 -0.41 -4.45 -20.17
C ALA A 21 -0.54 -4.80 -18.68
N PHE A 22 0.44 -4.42 -17.85
CA PHE A 22 0.34 -4.68 -16.41
C PHE A 22 -0.84 -3.96 -15.76
N ILE A 23 -1.08 -2.69 -16.11
CA ILE A 23 -2.25 -1.96 -15.59
C ILE A 23 -3.54 -2.66 -16.00
N GLN A 24 -3.64 -3.17 -17.23
CA GLN A 24 -4.79 -3.93 -17.69
C GLN A 24 -4.97 -5.22 -16.87
N GLU A 25 -3.90 -5.96 -16.57
CA GLU A 25 -3.97 -7.14 -15.70
C GLU A 25 -4.50 -6.80 -14.29
N VAL A 26 -4.10 -5.65 -13.72
CA VAL A 26 -4.63 -5.19 -12.42
C VAL A 26 -6.12 -4.89 -12.51
N TYR A 27 -6.61 -4.31 -13.60
CA TYR A 27 -8.04 -4.06 -13.80
C TYR A 27 -8.84 -5.35 -13.93
N GLU A 28 -8.32 -6.33 -14.67
CA GLU A 28 -8.93 -7.66 -14.81
C GLU A 28 -8.98 -8.39 -13.47
N GLN A 29 -7.89 -8.34 -12.70
CA GLN A 29 -7.86 -8.91 -11.37
C GLN A 29 -8.85 -8.20 -10.44
N ALA A 30 -9.00 -6.88 -10.50
CA ALA A 30 -9.99 -6.15 -9.72
C ALA A 30 -11.43 -6.56 -10.09
N GLN A 31 -11.72 -6.87 -11.36
CA GLN A 31 -13.02 -7.36 -11.80
C GLN A 31 -13.32 -8.78 -11.29
N ILE A 32 -12.32 -9.65 -11.23
CA ILE A 32 -12.46 -10.99 -10.62
C ILE A 32 -12.79 -10.83 -9.12
N LEU A 33 -12.09 -9.94 -8.42
CA LEU A 33 -12.29 -9.71 -6.99
C LEU A 33 -13.62 -9.03 -6.67
N ASP A 34 -14.10 -8.14 -7.55
CA ASP A 34 -15.44 -7.56 -7.48
C ASP A 34 -16.51 -8.65 -7.44
N THR A 35 -16.47 -9.55 -8.42
CA THR A 35 -17.40 -10.68 -8.49
C THR A 35 -17.28 -11.59 -7.26
N LYS A 36 -16.06 -11.84 -6.80
CA LYS A 36 -15.79 -12.74 -5.66
C LYS A 36 -16.28 -12.18 -4.32
N PHE A 37 -16.08 -10.89 -4.08
CA PHE A 37 -16.31 -10.28 -2.77
C PHE A 37 -17.52 -9.33 -2.73
N ASN A 38 -18.18 -9.09 -3.86
CA ASN A 38 -19.25 -8.11 -4.02
C ASN A 38 -18.81 -6.70 -3.57
N ILE A 39 -17.66 -6.28 -4.07
CA ILE A 39 -17.05 -4.96 -3.81
C ILE A 39 -16.79 -4.31 -5.17
N ASP A 40 -17.36 -3.14 -5.41
CA ASP A 40 -17.12 -2.39 -6.65
C ASP A 40 -15.61 -2.30 -6.97
N ARG A 41 -15.21 -2.83 -8.13
CA ARG A 41 -13.81 -2.79 -8.60
C ARG A 41 -13.19 -1.40 -8.53
N LYS A 42 -13.96 -0.31 -8.69
CA LYS A 42 -13.45 1.06 -8.56
C LYS A 42 -12.94 1.36 -7.15
N ILE A 43 -13.53 0.77 -6.12
CA ILE A 43 -13.06 0.89 -4.73
C ILE A 43 -11.72 0.19 -4.58
N ILE A 44 -11.59 -1.03 -5.10
CA ILE A 44 -10.33 -1.81 -5.08
C ILE A 44 -9.21 -1.03 -5.80
N LEU A 45 -9.50 -0.55 -7.01
CA LEU A 45 -8.55 0.24 -7.80
C LEU A 45 -8.18 1.58 -7.15
N ALA A 46 -9.13 2.23 -6.46
CA ALA A 46 -8.87 3.44 -5.70
C ALA A 46 -7.94 3.18 -4.51
N TYR A 47 -8.07 2.04 -3.82
CA TYR A 47 -7.10 1.63 -2.79
C TYR A 47 -5.73 1.39 -3.40
N ILE A 48 -5.62 0.60 -4.47
CA ILE A 48 -4.34 0.34 -5.16
C ILE A 48 -3.65 1.65 -5.57
N LYS A 49 -4.39 2.59 -6.18
CA LYS A 49 -3.86 3.90 -6.54
C LYS A 49 -3.45 4.74 -5.33
N THR A 50 -4.13 4.56 -4.21
CA THR A 50 -3.85 5.28 -2.96
C THR A 50 -2.62 4.72 -2.25
N GLU A 51 -2.43 3.41 -2.26
CA GLU A 51 -1.39 2.71 -1.54
C GLU A 51 -0.07 2.71 -2.30
N SER A 52 -0.06 2.22 -3.54
CA SER A 52 1.17 1.91 -4.26
C SER A 52 1.33 2.66 -5.59
N ASP A 53 0.31 3.43 -5.99
CA ASP A 53 0.28 4.06 -7.32
C ASP A 53 0.39 3.03 -8.47
N PHE A 54 -0.18 1.83 -8.26
CA PHE A 54 -0.07 0.66 -9.15
C PHE A 54 1.34 0.04 -9.25
N ASN A 55 2.28 0.34 -8.35
CA ASN A 55 3.53 -0.41 -8.31
C ASN A 55 3.33 -1.74 -7.55
N PRO A 56 3.53 -2.91 -8.19
CA PRO A 56 3.28 -4.21 -7.57
C PRO A 56 4.17 -4.54 -6.38
N TYR A 57 5.36 -3.92 -6.30
CA TYR A 57 6.45 -4.32 -5.41
C TYR A 57 6.88 -3.22 -4.44
N THR A 58 6.09 -2.15 -4.30
CA THR A 58 6.43 -1.06 -3.36
C THR A 58 6.56 -1.60 -1.94
N ILE A 59 7.61 -1.15 -1.24
CA ILE A 59 7.79 -1.43 0.18
C ILE A 59 7.80 -0.10 0.92
N LEU A 60 6.98 0.04 1.96
CA LEU A 60 7.05 1.15 2.89
C LEU A 60 7.65 0.66 4.21
N LEU A 61 8.88 1.05 4.49
CA LEU A 61 9.57 0.73 5.73
C LEU A 61 9.35 1.83 6.76
N LYS A 62 9.08 1.45 8.00
CA LYS A 62 9.22 2.30 9.18
C LYS A 62 10.55 1.97 9.86
N THR A 63 11.41 2.96 10.03
CA THR A 63 12.74 2.79 10.65
C THR A 63 13.07 3.96 11.55
N LYS A 64 14.02 3.76 12.46
CA LYS A 64 14.64 4.82 13.24
C LYS A 64 15.67 5.62 12.44
N ASP A 65 16.22 5.06 11.37
CA ASP A 65 17.29 5.66 10.58
C ASP A 65 16.99 5.62 9.08
N THR A 66 16.16 6.56 8.62
CA THR A 66 15.80 6.64 7.20
C THR A 66 16.98 6.99 6.29
N ALA A 67 17.99 7.70 6.84
CA ALA A 67 19.17 8.11 6.09
C ALA A 67 20.05 6.89 5.75
N LYS A 68 20.23 5.97 6.70
CA LYS A 68 20.94 4.70 6.50
C LYS A 68 20.27 3.86 5.43
N ILE A 69 18.94 3.66 5.50
CA ILE A 69 18.20 2.88 4.50
C ILE A 69 18.31 3.54 3.11
N LYS A 70 18.07 4.86 3.03
CA LYS A 70 18.18 5.59 1.76
C LYS A 70 19.58 5.47 1.16
N LEU A 71 20.62 5.56 1.97
CA LEU A 71 22.01 5.41 1.51
C LEU A 71 22.28 3.99 0.99
N ALA A 72 21.80 2.96 1.71
CA ALA A 72 21.98 1.57 1.31
C ALA A 72 21.37 1.28 -0.07
N PHE A 73 20.10 1.66 -0.28
CA PHE A 73 19.41 1.39 -1.53
C PHE A 73 19.81 2.34 -2.67
N ASN A 74 20.17 3.59 -2.39
CA ASN A 74 20.72 4.48 -3.42
C ASN A 74 22.03 3.92 -4.02
N LYS A 75 22.89 3.29 -3.20
CA LYS A 75 24.12 2.63 -3.69
C LYS A 75 23.84 1.43 -4.59
N LEU A 76 22.67 0.82 -4.44
CA LEU A 76 22.19 -0.30 -5.26
C LEU A 76 21.44 0.17 -6.51
N ASN A 77 21.38 1.49 -6.77
CA ASN A 77 20.55 2.11 -7.82
C ASN A 77 19.04 1.82 -7.71
N ILE A 78 18.59 1.46 -6.51
CA ILE A 78 17.18 1.16 -6.23
C ILE A 78 16.50 2.45 -5.80
N LYS A 79 15.37 2.77 -6.43
CA LYS A 79 14.68 4.04 -6.20
C LYS A 79 14.05 4.07 -4.81
N CYS A 80 14.40 5.10 -4.03
CA CYS A 80 13.82 5.32 -2.71
C CYS A 80 13.34 6.76 -2.48
N LYS A 81 12.35 6.91 -1.61
CA LYS A 81 11.91 8.19 -1.04
C LYS A 81 11.88 8.09 0.48
N ALA A 82 12.67 8.92 1.15
CA ALA A 82 12.71 8.96 2.61
C ALA A 82 11.96 10.19 3.14
N ARG A 83 11.20 9.97 4.21
CA ARG A 83 10.58 10.99 5.06
C ARG A 83 10.37 10.39 6.43
N ASP A 84 11.12 10.84 7.44
CA ASP A 84 11.07 10.28 8.78
C ASP A 84 9.65 10.09 9.34
N PRO A 85 9.34 8.93 9.96
CA PRO A 85 10.21 7.75 10.16
C PRO A 85 10.15 6.71 9.00
N TYR A 86 9.72 7.11 7.81
CA TYR A 86 9.40 6.19 6.72
C TYR A 86 10.36 6.27 5.53
N VAL A 87 10.59 5.11 4.88
CA VAL A 87 11.27 5.02 3.58
C VAL A 87 10.42 4.17 2.64
N ALA A 88 10.00 4.75 1.52
CA ALA A 88 9.37 4.01 0.43
C ALA A 88 10.43 3.56 -0.58
N ILE A 89 10.46 2.27 -0.91
CA ILE A 89 11.37 1.63 -1.87
C ILE A 89 10.52 1.15 -3.05
N TYR A 90 11.01 1.36 -4.27
CA TYR A 90 10.27 1.11 -5.50
C TYR A 90 11.04 0.18 -6.44
N PRO A 91 11.03 -1.14 -6.18
CA PRO A 91 11.56 -2.13 -7.13
C PRO A 91 10.83 -2.04 -8.48
N ILE A 92 11.54 -2.36 -9.56
CA ILE A 92 11.00 -2.26 -10.93
C ILE A 92 10.44 -3.58 -11.46
N ASP A 93 10.90 -4.71 -10.94
CA ASP A 93 10.48 -6.05 -11.34
C ASP A 93 10.55 -7.03 -10.16
N GLY A 94 10.15 -8.29 -10.41
CA GLY A 94 10.12 -9.32 -9.38
C GLY A 94 11.49 -9.75 -8.87
N VAL A 95 12.55 -9.62 -9.67
CA VAL A 95 13.92 -9.98 -9.28
C VAL A 95 14.47 -8.92 -8.34
N GLU A 96 14.30 -7.64 -8.67
CA GLU A 96 14.67 -6.54 -7.79
C GLU A 96 13.83 -6.56 -6.52
N ALA A 97 12.53 -6.89 -6.61
CA ALA A 97 11.66 -7.02 -5.45
C ALA A 97 12.18 -8.09 -4.48
N GLU A 98 12.44 -9.30 -4.98
CA GLU A 98 12.99 -10.39 -4.18
C GLU A 98 14.32 -10.02 -3.52
N PHE A 99 15.24 -9.42 -4.29
CA PHE A 99 16.51 -8.95 -3.76
C PHE A 99 16.34 -7.91 -2.64
N VAL A 100 15.46 -6.92 -2.84
CA VAL A 100 15.18 -5.89 -1.82
C VAL A 100 14.61 -6.52 -0.56
N TYR A 101 13.67 -7.46 -0.70
CA TYR A 101 13.11 -8.19 0.42
C TYR A 101 14.21 -8.91 1.20
N ASP A 102 15.06 -9.68 0.51
CA ASP A 102 16.14 -10.43 1.15
C ASP A 102 17.16 -9.50 1.83
N VAL A 103 17.48 -8.35 1.25
CA VAL A 103 18.34 -7.34 1.89
C VAL A 103 17.73 -6.84 3.19
N ILE A 104 16.42 -6.53 3.19
CA ILE A 104 15.72 -6.04 4.39
C ILE A 104 15.71 -7.11 5.48
N GLN A 105 15.30 -8.34 5.14
CA GLN A 105 15.17 -9.42 6.12
C GLN A 105 16.54 -9.82 6.70
N ASN A 106 17.57 -9.95 5.86
CA ASN A 106 18.91 -10.34 6.31
C ASN A 106 19.62 -9.24 7.13
N ASN A 107 19.14 -8.00 7.08
CA ASN A 107 19.74 -6.86 7.78
C ASN A 107 18.75 -6.14 8.70
N TYR A 108 17.68 -6.82 9.12
CA TYR A 108 16.53 -6.21 9.79
C TYR A 108 16.91 -5.34 10.99
N ASP A 109 17.72 -5.91 11.90
CA ASP A 109 18.19 -5.23 13.11
C ASP A 109 19.18 -4.10 12.80
N PHE A 110 20.09 -4.31 11.84
CA PHE A 110 21.08 -3.31 11.42
C PHE A 110 20.43 -2.08 10.79
N LEU A 111 19.38 -2.30 10.01
CA LEU A 111 18.56 -1.27 9.37
C LEU A 111 17.53 -0.64 10.32
N GLU A 112 17.45 -1.11 11.57
CA GLU A 112 16.55 -0.62 12.62
C GLU A 112 15.08 -0.55 12.17
N VAL A 113 14.66 -1.57 11.43
CA VAL A 113 13.29 -1.67 10.90
C VAL A 113 12.32 -1.95 12.06
N GLN A 114 11.24 -1.18 12.12
CA GLN A 114 10.22 -1.28 13.16
C GLN A 114 8.95 -1.97 12.66
N ASP A 115 8.56 -1.69 11.42
CA ASP A 115 7.40 -2.26 10.75
C ASP A 115 7.56 -2.01 9.24
N TYR A 116 6.78 -2.71 8.43
CA TYR A 116 6.75 -2.50 6.99
C TYR A 116 5.47 -2.99 6.33
N ASP A 117 5.16 -2.34 5.20
CA ASP A 117 4.01 -2.64 4.36
C ASP A 117 4.49 -3.03 2.96
N PHE A 118 3.80 -4.00 2.35
CA PHE A 118 4.23 -4.61 1.10
C PHE A 118 3.20 -4.60 -0.03
N GLY A 119 3.73 -4.38 -1.22
CA GLY A 119 3.10 -4.70 -2.48
C GLY A 119 2.00 -3.72 -2.88
N ILE A 120 1.23 -4.12 -3.90
CA ILE A 120 0.28 -3.24 -4.57
C ILE A 120 -0.83 -2.68 -3.66
N MET A 121 -1.18 -3.39 -2.58
CA MET A 121 -2.18 -2.95 -1.58
C MET A 121 -1.56 -2.62 -0.21
N GLN A 122 -0.23 -2.54 -0.10
CA GLN A 122 0.50 -2.15 1.12
C GLN A 122 0.02 -2.91 2.38
N LEU A 123 0.13 -4.23 2.34
CA LEU A 123 -0.25 -5.09 3.47
C LEU A 123 0.86 -5.09 4.52
N ASN A 124 0.52 -4.74 5.76
CA ASN A 124 1.46 -4.74 6.88
C ASN A 124 1.71 -6.16 7.43
N THR A 125 2.88 -6.37 8.03
CA THR A 125 3.31 -7.66 8.60
C THR A 125 2.31 -8.30 9.56
N ARG A 126 1.63 -7.50 10.40
CA ARG A 126 0.67 -8.01 11.39
C ARG A 126 -0.56 -8.59 10.72
N THR A 127 -1.05 -7.94 9.67
CA THR A 127 -2.13 -8.45 8.83
C THR A 127 -1.73 -9.78 8.20
N ILE A 128 -0.54 -9.85 7.57
CA ILE A 128 -0.06 -11.05 6.88
C ILE A 128 0.01 -12.25 7.85
N LYS A 129 0.59 -12.04 9.04
CA LYS A 129 0.64 -13.05 10.11
C LYS A 129 -0.75 -13.53 10.52
N GLY A 130 -1.74 -12.64 10.56
CA GLY A 130 -3.13 -12.98 10.87
C GLY A 130 -3.79 -13.90 9.84
N TYR A 131 -3.36 -13.85 8.57
CA TYR A 131 -3.82 -14.75 7.51
C TYR A 131 -3.05 -16.08 7.46
N GLY A 132 -1.90 -16.20 8.15
CA GLY A 132 -1.07 -17.40 8.11
C GLY A 132 -0.44 -17.68 6.75
N ILE A 133 -0.21 -16.63 5.94
CA ILE A 133 0.38 -16.71 4.60
C ILE A 133 1.88 -16.41 4.69
N ASP A 134 2.68 -17.06 3.85
CA ASP A 134 4.09 -16.71 3.70
C ASP A 134 4.24 -15.28 3.17
N GLU A 135 5.05 -14.49 3.87
CA GLU A 135 5.15 -13.06 3.62
C GLU A 135 5.84 -12.76 2.28
N LYS A 136 6.90 -13.51 1.96
CA LYS A 136 7.64 -13.33 0.71
C LYS A 136 6.79 -13.75 -0.48
N GLU A 137 6.07 -14.86 -0.37
CA GLU A 137 5.10 -15.32 -1.38
C GLU A 137 4.02 -14.26 -1.65
N LEU A 138 3.45 -13.68 -0.59
CA LEU A 138 2.41 -12.65 -0.71
C LEU A 138 2.95 -11.34 -1.28
N TYR A 139 4.21 -11.01 -1.00
CA TYR A 139 4.86 -9.82 -1.53
C TYR A 139 5.15 -9.94 -3.03
N LEU A 140 5.66 -11.10 -3.47
CA LEU A 140 6.07 -11.33 -4.86
C LEU A 140 4.88 -11.66 -5.79
N ASP A 141 3.74 -12.12 -5.24
CA ASP A 141 2.51 -12.37 -6.00
C ASP A 141 1.50 -11.23 -5.80
N TYR A 142 1.49 -10.28 -6.75
CA TYR A 142 0.59 -9.13 -6.69
C TYR A 142 -0.90 -9.54 -6.73
N LYS A 143 -1.27 -10.68 -7.33
CA LYS A 143 -2.66 -11.14 -7.38
C LYS A 143 -3.11 -11.67 -6.02
N LYS A 144 -2.23 -12.38 -5.30
CA LYS A 144 -2.48 -12.77 -3.90
C LYS A 144 -2.51 -11.55 -2.99
N ASN A 145 -1.62 -10.58 -3.19
CA ASN A 145 -1.65 -9.32 -2.45
C ASN A 145 -2.99 -8.59 -2.63
N MET A 146 -3.49 -8.52 -3.88
CA MET A 146 -4.81 -7.96 -4.16
C MET A 146 -5.96 -8.76 -3.55
N LEU A 147 -5.88 -10.09 -3.56
CA LEU A 147 -6.89 -10.96 -2.96
C LEU A 147 -7.04 -10.70 -1.46
N VAL A 148 -5.91 -10.64 -0.73
CA VAL A 148 -5.91 -10.37 0.72
C VAL A 148 -6.40 -8.94 0.99
N GLY A 149 -5.92 -7.95 0.23
CA GLY A 149 -6.39 -6.57 0.38
C GLY A 149 -7.88 -6.40 0.13
N ALA A 150 -8.45 -7.07 -0.88
CA ALA A 150 -9.89 -7.06 -1.13
C ALA A 150 -10.70 -7.74 -0.01
N ASP A 151 -10.16 -8.81 0.59
CA ASP A 151 -10.80 -9.45 1.75
C ASP A 151 -10.80 -8.53 2.99
N ILE A 152 -9.75 -7.74 3.20
CA ILE A 152 -9.71 -6.72 4.27
C ILE A 152 -10.78 -5.66 4.04
N ILE A 153 -10.93 -5.18 2.79
CA ILE A 153 -12.00 -4.23 2.43
C ILE A 153 -13.37 -4.85 2.75
N ARG A 154 -13.60 -6.11 2.35
CA ARG A 154 -14.84 -6.86 2.69
C ARG A 154 -15.07 -6.91 4.20
N GLY A 155 -14.01 -7.17 4.97
CA GLY A 155 -14.02 -7.18 6.43
C GLY A 155 -14.49 -5.85 7.00
N CYS A 156 -13.92 -4.74 6.51
CA CYS A 156 -14.34 -3.39 6.89
C CYS A 156 -15.84 -3.15 6.62
N TYR A 157 -16.34 -3.48 5.43
CA TYR A 157 -17.78 -3.37 5.13
C TYR A 157 -18.63 -4.23 6.07
N THR A 158 -18.24 -5.49 6.26
CA THR A 158 -18.99 -6.44 7.08
C THR A 158 -19.10 -5.98 8.53
N MET A 159 -17.99 -5.50 9.10
CA MET A 159 -17.92 -5.11 10.52
C MET A 159 -18.57 -3.77 10.82
N LEU A 160 -18.66 -2.87 9.82
CA LEU A 160 -19.00 -1.45 10.03
C LEU A 160 -20.31 -0.99 9.35
N LYS A 161 -20.87 -1.75 8.39
CA LYS A 161 -22.05 -1.31 7.60
C LYS A 161 -23.24 -0.80 8.42
N ASN A 162 -23.47 -1.36 9.61
CA ASN A 162 -24.58 -1.00 10.49
C ASN A 162 -24.14 -0.15 11.70
N LYS A 163 -22.87 0.27 11.74
CA LYS A 163 -22.28 0.97 12.89
C LYS A 163 -21.87 2.40 12.55
N THR A 164 -21.68 2.72 11.27
CA THR A 164 -21.15 4.01 10.87
C THR A 164 -21.43 4.31 9.40
N ASN A 165 -21.05 5.51 8.94
CA ASN A 165 -21.22 5.94 7.55
C ASN A 165 -20.15 5.35 6.61
N ILE A 166 -20.42 5.38 5.31
CA ILE A 166 -19.52 4.87 4.26
C ILE A 166 -18.12 5.49 4.30
N SER A 167 -18.00 6.77 4.65
CA SER A 167 -16.69 7.42 4.75
C SER A 167 -15.82 6.75 5.80
N ASN A 168 -16.38 6.37 6.95
CA ASN A 168 -15.66 5.63 7.99
C ASN A 168 -15.33 4.20 7.55
N ILE A 169 -16.22 3.54 6.80
CA ILE A 169 -15.93 2.22 6.20
C ILE A 169 -14.72 2.31 5.27
N LEU A 170 -14.63 3.35 4.44
CA LEU A 170 -13.51 3.54 3.50
C LEU A 170 -12.18 3.89 4.19
N GLU A 171 -12.21 4.47 5.39
CA GLU A 171 -10.99 4.76 6.16
C GLU A 171 -10.50 3.56 6.99
N CYS A 172 -11.35 2.55 7.19
CA CYS A 172 -11.02 1.35 7.97
C CYS A 172 -9.79 0.61 7.45
N TYR A 173 -9.54 0.61 6.14
CA TYR A 173 -8.34 0.01 5.57
C TYR A 173 -7.05 0.59 6.19
N ASN A 174 -7.02 1.90 6.41
CA ASN A 174 -5.86 2.62 6.95
C ASN A 174 -5.84 2.67 8.49
N ARG A 175 -6.99 2.70 9.16
CA ARG A 175 -7.09 2.95 10.62
C ARG A 175 -7.64 1.80 11.44
N GLY A 176 -8.01 0.70 10.79
CA GLY A 176 -8.74 -0.40 11.41
C GLY A 176 -10.18 -0.04 11.77
N VAL A 177 -10.81 -0.90 12.56
CA VAL A 177 -12.27 -0.90 12.79
C VAL A 177 -12.74 -0.06 13.98
N ASN A 178 -11.83 0.62 14.69
CA ASN A 178 -12.18 1.41 15.86
C ASN A 178 -12.83 2.75 15.44
N ILE A 179 -14.11 2.94 15.77
CA ILE A 179 -14.89 4.15 15.38
C ILE A 179 -14.22 5.46 15.82
N ALA A 180 -13.72 5.53 17.05
CA ALA A 180 -13.06 6.74 17.54
C ALA A 180 -11.80 7.10 16.74
N HIS A 181 -11.07 6.10 16.23
CA HIS A 181 -9.93 6.32 15.33
C HIS A 181 -10.36 6.76 13.93
N LEU A 182 -11.48 6.24 13.42
CA LEU A 182 -12.02 6.59 12.10
C LEU A 182 -12.50 8.03 12.01
N GLU A 183 -13.05 8.56 13.10
CA GLU A 183 -13.58 9.92 13.18
C GLU A 183 -12.51 10.98 13.44
N LYS A 184 -11.31 10.56 13.88
CA LYS A 184 -10.21 11.47 14.22
C LYS A 184 -9.78 12.30 13.01
N SER A 185 -9.69 13.61 13.17
CA SER A 185 -9.15 14.51 12.13
C SER A 185 -7.64 14.72 12.28
N PRO A 186 -6.91 15.03 11.18
CA PRO A 186 -7.40 15.11 9.80
C PRO A 186 -7.52 13.74 9.12
N ARG A 187 -8.39 13.63 8.11
CA ARG A 187 -8.62 12.41 7.30
C ARG A 187 -7.97 12.48 5.93
N THR A 188 -6.66 12.70 5.92
CA THR A 188 -5.87 12.90 4.69
C THR A 188 -5.86 11.67 3.79
N TYR A 189 -5.88 10.47 4.37
CA TYR A 189 -5.97 9.21 3.63
C TYR A 189 -7.29 9.10 2.86
N LEU A 190 -8.44 9.25 3.52
CA LEU A 190 -9.74 9.23 2.84
C LEU A 190 -9.83 10.32 1.76
N ALA A 191 -9.31 11.52 2.01
CA ALA A 191 -9.30 12.58 1.00
C ALA A 191 -8.50 12.17 -0.25
N LYS A 192 -7.35 11.51 -0.09
CA LYS A 192 -6.55 10.94 -1.19
C LYS A 192 -7.31 9.82 -1.91
N PHE A 193 -7.91 8.90 -1.15
CA PHE A 193 -8.73 7.82 -1.69
C PHE A 193 -9.88 8.35 -2.56
N LEU A 194 -10.68 9.29 -2.04
CA LEU A 194 -11.83 9.84 -2.77
C LEU A 194 -11.41 10.59 -4.04
N LYS A 195 -10.24 11.26 -4.02
CA LYS A 195 -9.66 11.87 -5.22
C LYS A 195 -9.31 10.80 -6.25
N ASN A 196 -8.67 9.72 -5.83
CA ASN A 196 -8.29 8.63 -6.73
C ASN A 196 -9.52 7.91 -7.28
N TYR A 197 -10.50 7.61 -6.45
CA TYR A 197 -11.77 6.99 -6.85
C TYR A 197 -12.47 7.76 -7.99
N LYS A 198 -12.51 9.10 -7.92
CA LYS A 198 -13.08 9.93 -8.99
C LYS A 198 -12.32 9.85 -10.32
N ASN A 199 -11.05 9.48 -10.29
CA ASN A 199 -10.18 9.42 -11.47
C ASN A 199 -10.06 8.01 -12.07
N ILE A 200 -10.57 6.97 -11.39
CA ILE A 200 -10.64 5.62 -11.94
C ILE A 200 -11.77 5.56 -12.97
N LYS A 201 -11.42 5.23 -14.22
CA LYS A 201 -12.35 5.13 -15.33
C LYS A 201 -13.14 3.83 -15.26
#